data_AF-X1MH27-F1
#
_entry.id   AF-X1MH27-F1
#
_cell.length_a   1.000
_cell.length_b   1.000
_cell.length_c   1.000
_cell.angle_alpha   90.00
_cell.angle_beta   90.00
_cell.angle_gamma   90.00
#
_symmetry.space_group_name_H-M   'P 1'
#
loop_
_entity.id
_entity.type
_entity.pdbx_description
1 polymer ?
#
loop_
_entity_poly.entity_id
_entity_poly.type
_entity_poly.pdbx_seq_one_letter_code
_entity_poly.pdbx_strand_id
1 'polypeptide(L)'
;MRVLALTWEFPPVITGGLGMACYGMVKALLKQGIEVDLIMPAKEAVYFQMRKVEDADDPPAVFTDPGKRTSQTFASAREFRRLVGSPVSVYYITGKRPGLKHKFVDIQQSSPFDCLFEVLSDQDYLFRQVRDYTETAVDIGSNLDFDVIHAHDWLTYPAGMVLKKLTGRPLVAHMHATEFDRAGGAGDGRIHNVEYIGMEYADKVIAVSRYTANIITEKYCIG
;
A
#
# COMPACT_ATOMS: atom_id res chain seq x y z
N MET A 1 5.24 -20.46 4.85
CA MET A 1 4.70 -19.10 4.99
C MET A 1 4.66 -18.48 3.62
N ARG A 2 3.61 -17.72 3.30
CA ARG A 2 3.46 -17.03 2.03
C ARG A 2 3.15 -15.55 2.22
N VAL A 3 3.83 -14.71 1.45
CA VAL A 3 3.70 -13.24 1.46
C VAL A 3 2.93 -12.81 0.23
N LEU A 4 1.91 -11.97 0.41
CA LEU A 4 1.33 -11.18 -0.68
C LEU A 4 2.10 -9.84 -0.76
N ALA A 5 2.98 -9.72 -1.74
CA ALA A 5 3.79 -8.53 -1.96
C ALA A 5 3.07 -7.57 -2.92
N LEU A 6 2.83 -6.35 -2.46
CA LEU A 6 2.21 -5.27 -3.24
C LEU A 6 3.30 -4.24 -3.56
N THR A 7 3.68 -4.12 -4.83
CA THR A 7 4.71 -3.16 -5.27
C THR A 7 4.26 -2.41 -6.51
N TRP A 8 4.77 -1.19 -6.67
CA TRP A 8 4.56 -0.41 -7.90
C TRP A 8 5.57 -0.78 -8.99
N GLU A 9 6.76 -1.22 -8.59
CA GLU A 9 7.89 -1.51 -9.48
C GLU A 9 8.55 -2.85 -9.11
N PHE A 10 9.01 -3.57 -10.12
CA PHE A 10 9.80 -4.79 -10.00
C PHE A 10 10.45 -5.10 -11.36
N PRO A 11 11.69 -5.61 -11.41
CA PRO A 11 12.32 -6.00 -12.66
C PRO A 11 11.43 -6.91 -13.54
N PRO A 12 11.37 -6.70 -14.86
CA PRO A 12 12.14 -5.72 -15.64
C PRO A 12 11.52 -4.30 -15.66
N VAL A 13 10.34 -4.10 -15.06
CA VAL A 13 9.62 -2.82 -15.06
C VAL A 13 10.04 -1.99 -13.84
N ILE A 14 11.10 -1.21 -14.01
CA ILE A 14 11.65 -0.34 -12.98
C ILE A 14 11.70 1.11 -13.46
N THR A 15 11.40 2.03 -12.56
CA THR A 15 11.54 3.48 -12.76
C THR A 15 12.52 4.10 -11.77
N GLY A 16 12.82 3.44 -10.64
CA GLY A 16 13.78 3.91 -9.64
C GLY A 16 14.36 2.81 -8.72
N GLY A 17 14.87 3.22 -7.56
CA GLY A 17 15.51 2.31 -6.59
C GLY A 17 14.54 1.35 -5.89
N LEU A 18 13.25 1.70 -5.87
CA LEU A 18 12.17 0.88 -5.29
C LEU A 18 12.17 -0.54 -5.87
N GLY A 19 12.16 -0.67 -7.20
CA GLY A 19 12.11 -1.97 -7.86
C GLY A 19 13.29 -2.87 -7.51
N MET A 20 14.50 -2.32 -7.41
CA MET A 20 15.70 -3.09 -7.03
C MET A 20 15.69 -3.51 -5.56
N ALA A 21 15.16 -2.66 -4.66
CA ALA A 21 14.98 -3.01 -3.26
C ALA A 21 13.95 -4.14 -3.09
N CYS A 22 12.81 -4.06 -3.79
CA CYS A 22 11.80 -5.12 -3.81
C CYS A 22 12.38 -6.43 -4.38
N TYR A 23 13.13 -6.36 -5.48
CA TYR A 23 13.80 -7.53 -6.06
C TYR A 23 14.76 -8.23 -5.09
N GLY A 24 15.66 -7.48 -4.45
CA GLY A 24 16.60 -8.02 -3.48
C GLY A 24 15.89 -8.67 -2.29
N MET A 25 14.79 -8.06 -1.84
CA MET A 25 13.98 -8.57 -0.74
C MET A 25 13.25 -9.85 -1.09
N VAL A 26 12.59 -9.90 -2.25
CA VAL A 26 11.89 -11.08 -2.73
C VAL A 26 12.86 -12.25 -2.88
N LYS A 27 14.05 -12.04 -3.46
CA LYS A 27 15.10 -13.07 -3.48
C LYS A 27 15.51 -13.53 -2.09
N ALA A 28 15.65 -12.61 -1.13
CA ALA A 28 16.02 -12.96 0.24
C ALA A 28 14.93 -13.79 0.93
N LEU A 29 13.65 -13.45 0.72
CA LEU A 29 12.50 -14.23 1.22
C LEU A 29 12.47 -15.64 0.61
N LEU A 30 12.60 -15.75 -0.71
CA LEU A 30 12.62 -17.03 -1.42
C LEU A 30 13.78 -17.92 -0.97
N LYS A 31 14.97 -17.35 -0.71
CA LYS A 31 16.12 -18.08 -0.13
C LYS A 31 15.85 -18.64 1.26
N GLN A 32 14.92 -18.06 2.01
CA GLN A 32 14.48 -18.56 3.32
C GLN A 32 13.30 -19.55 3.21
N GLY A 33 12.90 -19.94 2.00
CA GLY A 33 11.76 -20.82 1.77
C GLY A 33 10.40 -20.13 1.96
N ILE A 34 10.36 -18.79 1.91
CA ILE A 34 9.14 -18.00 1.98
C ILE A 34 8.63 -17.78 0.55
N GLU A 35 7.42 -18.24 0.27
CA GLU A 35 6.78 -18.05 -1.02
C GLU A 35 6.23 -16.62 -1.16
N VAL A 36 6.22 -16.08 -2.37
CA VAL A 36 5.74 -14.72 -2.64
C VAL A 36 4.75 -14.74 -3.80
N ASP A 37 3.58 -14.14 -3.59
CA ASP A 37 2.69 -13.74 -4.67
C ASP A 37 2.82 -12.23 -4.84
N LEU A 38 3.30 -11.77 -6.00
CA LEU A 38 3.59 -10.37 -6.27
C LEU A 38 2.51 -9.76 -7.15
N ILE A 39 1.94 -8.63 -6.73
CA ILE A 39 0.98 -7.85 -7.52
C ILE A 39 1.56 -6.48 -7.86
N MET A 40 1.50 -6.14 -9.14
CA MET A 40 1.98 -4.88 -9.73
C MET A 40 0.92 -4.22 -10.61
N PRO A 41 1.04 -2.92 -10.91
CA PRO A 41 0.23 -2.27 -11.93
C PRO A 41 0.36 -2.99 -13.28
N ALA A 42 -0.76 -3.49 -13.80
CA ALA A 42 -0.84 -4.16 -15.08
C ALA A 42 -2.18 -3.85 -15.76
N LYS A 43 -2.22 -3.93 -17.09
CA LYS A 43 -3.48 -3.77 -17.86
C LYS A 43 -4.41 -4.96 -17.69
N GLU A 44 -3.83 -6.14 -17.50
CA GLU A 44 -4.53 -7.39 -17.30
C GLU A 44 -4.52 -7.75 -15.81
N ALA A 45 -5.52 -8.50 -15.37
CA ALA A 45 -5.56 -8.99 -14.00
C ALA A 45 -4.56 -10.16 -13.89
N VAL A 46 -3.34 -9.84 -13.45
CA VAL A 46 -2.21 -10.76 -13.39
C VAL A 46 -1.45 -10.56 -12.07
N TYR A 47 -0.94 -11.65 -11.53
CA TYR A 47 0.04 -11.65 -10.44
C TYR A 47 1.18 -12.61 -10.77
N PHE A 48 2.29 -12.49 -10.05
CA PHE A 48 3.47 -13.32 -10.28
C PHE A 48 3.70 -14.26 -9.11
N GLN A 49 3.71 -15.56 -9.40
CA GLN A 49 3.70 -16.62 -8.39
C GLN A 49 5.11 -17.16 -8.12
N MET A 50 5.85 -16.57 -7.19
CA MET A 50 7.25 -16.93 -6.94
C MET A 50 7.38 -17.97 -5.85
N ARG A 51 8.05 -19.08 -6.16
CA ARG A 51 8.24 -20.25 -5.29
C ARG A 51 9.72 -20.64 -5.17
N LYS A 52 10.54 -20.27 -6.14
CA LYS A 52 11.99 -20.50 -6.18
C LYS A 52 12.73 -19.19 -6.36
N VAL A 53 14.00 -19.16 -5.98
CA VAL A 53 14.83 -17.94 -6.04
C VAL A 53 14.97 -17.41 -7.47
N GLU A 54 14.98 -18.32 -8.44
CA GLU A 54 15.08 -18.02 -9.88
C GLU A 54 13.81 -17.34 -10.42
N ASP A 55 12.65 -17.54 -9.77
CA ASP A 55 11.38 -16.90 -10.17
C ASP A 55 11.44 -15.37 -9.95
N ALA A 56 12.37 -14.87 -9.14
CA ALA A 56 12.59 -13.42 -9.03
C ALA A 56 13.30 -12.84 -10.28
N ASP A 57 14.05 -13.67 -11.01
CA ASP A 57 14.75 -13.29 -12.24
C ASP A 57 13.83 -13.44 -13.46
N ASP A 58 12.93 -14.43 -13.44
CA ASP A 58 11.90 -14.66 -14.46
C ASP A 58 10.52 -14.92 -13.79
N PRO A 59 9.76 -13.85 -13.46
CA PRO A 59 8.50 -13.95 -12.72
C PRO A 59 7.41 -14.75 -13.46
N PRO A 60 6.93 -15.89 -12.92
CA PRO A 60 5.89 -16.68 -13.55
C PRO A 60 4.53 -15.99 -13.39
N ALA A 61 3.98 -15.51 -14.51
CA ALA A 61 2.70 -14.80 -14.56
C ALA A 61 1.51 -15.75 -14.44
N VAL A 62 0.54 -15.39 -13.61
CA VAL A 62 -0.75 -16.08 -13.46
C VAL A 62 -1.88 -15.09 -13.76
N PHE A 63 -2.59 -15.34 -14.86
CA PHE A 63 -3.73 -14.52 -15.28
C PHE A 63 -5.01 -14.99 -14.60
N THR A 64 -5.74 -14.06 -14.01
CA THR A 64 -7.06 -14.34 -13.42
C THR A 64 -8.16 -14.07 -14.43
N ASP A 65 -9.17 -14.94 -14.47
CA ASP A 65 -10.30 -14.82 -15.40
C ASP A 65 -11.08 -13.50 -15.18
N PRO A 66 -11.16 -12.59 -16.18
CA PRO A 66 -11.92 -11.34 -16.08
C PRO A 66 -13.40 -11.56 -15.75
N GLY A 67 -13.96 -12.72 -16.13
CA GLY A 67 -15.36 -13.09 -15.86
C GLY A 67 -15.66 -13.47 -14.42
N LYS A 68 -14.61 -13.68 -13.60
CA LYS A 68 -14.71 -13.91 -12.14
C LYS A 68 -14.40 -12.69 -11.30
N ARG A 69 -14.22 -11.50 -11.91
CA ARG A 69 -14.10 -10.25 -11.15
C ARG A 69 -15.23 -10.18 -10.16
N THR A 70 -14.91 -10.28 -8.87
CA THR A 70 -15.86 -9.82 -7.88
C THR A 70 -16.00 -8.33 -8.12
N SER A 71 -17.22 -7.84 -8.28
CA SER A 71 -17.57 -6.45 -8.60
C SER A 71 -17.16 -5.48 -7.47
N GLN A 72 -15.90 -5.49 -7.05
CA GLN A 72 -15.32 -4.64 -6.02
C GLN A 72 -14.80 -3.35 -6.68
N THR A 73 -15.65 -2.72 -7.48
CA THR A 73 -15.39 -1.37 -8.00
C THR A 73 -15.69 -0.36 -6.91
N PHE A 74 -14.81 0.59 -6.66
CA PHE A 74 -15.05 1.69 -5.73
C PHE A 74 -15.87 2.80 -6.39
N ALA A 75 -16.91 2.44 -7.15
CA ALA A 75 -17.68 3.37 -7.96
C ALA A 75 -18.52 4.35 -7.12
N SER A 76 -18.72 4.05 -5.83
CA SER A 76 -19.37 4.97 -4.89
C SER A 76 -18.85 4.84 -3.46
N ALA A 77 -18.96 5.94 -2.70
CA ALA A 77 -18.73 5.96 -1.25
C ALA A 77 -19.55 4.91 -0.52
N ARG A 78 -20.71 4.54 -1.06
CA ARG A 78 -21.62 3.54 -0.48
C ARG A 78 -21.06 2.12 -0.69
N GLU A 79 -20.54 1.81 -1.87
CA GLU A 79 -19.92 0.51 -2.16
C GLU A 79 -18.61 0.35 -1.40
N PHE A 80 -17.77 1.39 -1.37
CA PHE A 80 -16.56 1.40 -0.56
C PHE A 80 -16.90 1.12 0.92
N ARG A 81 -17.85 1.85 1.51
CA ARG A 81 -18.33 1.62 2.89
C ARG A 81 -18.98 0.25 3.10
N ARG A 82 -19.66 -0.31 2.10
CA ARG A 82 -20.21 -1.67 2.17
C ARG A 82 -19.09 -2.71 2.28
N LEU A 83 -17.99 -2.48 1.58
CA LEU A 83 -16.86 -3.39 1.47
C LEU A 83 -15.96 -3.35 2.71
N VAL A 84 -15.64 -2.14 3.20
CA VAL A 84 -14.75 -1.95 4.36
C VAL A 84 -15.50 -1.81 5.70
N GLY A 85 -16.84 -1.75 5.67
CA GLY A 85 -17.70 -1.53 6.83
C GLY A 85 -17.85 -0.05 7.22
N SER A 86 -18.88 0.26 8.03
CA SER A 86 -19.09 1.58 8.66
C SER A 86 -17.98 1.87 9.69
N PRO A 87 -17.68 3.15 9.98
CA PRO A 87 -16.53 3.55 10.80
C PRO A 87 -16.61 2.97 12.21
N VAL A 88 -15.53 2.32 12.63
CA VAL A 88 -15.25 2.09 14.06
C VAL A 88 -14.56 3.36 14.57
N SER A 89 -14.99 3.82 15.75
CA SER A 89 -14.62 5.09 16.36
C SER A 89 -13.12 5.29 16.58
N VAL A 90 -12.75 6.57 16.46
CA VAL A 90 -11.42 7.21 16.45
C VAL A 90 -10.83 7.37 17.86
N TYR A 91 -9.51 7.29 17.99
CA TYR A 91 -8.75 7.95 19.07
C TYR A 91 -7.71 8.90 18.46
N TYR A 92 -7.61 10.11 19.02
CA TYR A 92 -6.75 11.22 18.55
C TYR A 92 -5.37 11.22 19.25
N ILE A 93 -4.37 11.78 18.56
CA ILE A 93 -3.35 12.63 19.21
C ILE A 93 -3.51 14.05 18.68
N THR A 94 -3.99 14.95 19.54
CA THR A 94 -3.90 16.39 19.33
C THR A 94 -2.53 16.87 19.81
N GLY A 95 -1.61 17.09 18.88
CA GLY A 95 -0.33 17.74 19.15
C GLY A 95 -0.33 19.18 18.67
N LYS A 96 -0.80 20.14 19.50
CA LYS A 96 -0.34 21.53 19.35
C LYS A 96 1.17 21.53 19.52
N ARG A 97 1.97 21.65 18.44
CA ARG A 97 3.42 21.86 18.56
C ARG A 97 3.90 23.02 17.69
N PRO A 98 4.67 23.98 18.25
CA PRO A 98 5.12 25.15 17.51
C PRO A 98 6.25 24.79 16.56
N GLY A 99 6.14 25.16 15.28
CA GLY A 99 7.29 25.14 14.35
C GLY A 99 7.03 24.60 12.95
N LEU A 100 5.97 23.81 12.74
CA LEU A 100 5.55 23.41 11.39
C LEU A 100 4.40 24.32 10.91
N LYS A 101 4.70 25.19 9.95
CA LYS A 101 3.69 25.97 9.19
C LYS A 101 3.06 25.12 8.08
N HIS A 102 2.73 23.86 8.36
CA HIS A 102 1.92 23.05 7.44
C HIS A 102 0.55 22.86 8.07
N LYS A 103 -0.47 23.35 7.36
CA LYS A 103 -1.85 22.94 7.61
C LYS A 103 -1.94 21.48 7.18
N PHE A 104 -1.70 20.56 8.12
CA PHE A 104 -2.22 19.21 7.95
C PHE A 104 -3.73 19.35 7.72
N VAL A 105 -4.29 18.54 6.83
CA VAL A 105 -5.75 18.45 6.70
C VAL A 105 -6.27 18.17 8.11
N ASP A 106 -7.18 19.01 8.58
CA ASP A 106 -7.84 18.85 9.86
C ASP A 106 -8.76 17.64 9.72
N ILE A 107 -8.22 16.43 9.83
CA ILE A 107 -8.96 15.16 9.85
C ILE A 107 -9.61 15.07 11.23
N GLN A 108 -10.55 15.97 11.47
CA GLN A 108 -11.16 16.15 12.79
C GLN A 108 -12.33 15.20 13.02
N GLN A 109 -12.62 14.21 12.15
CA GLN A 109 -13.75 13.29 12.35
C GLN A 109 -13.89 12.06 11.41
N SER A 110 -12.93 11.77 10.52
CA SER A 110 -13.08 10.72 9.49
C SER A 110 -12.30 9.44 9.83
N SER A 111 -12.87 8.27 9.52
CA SER A 111 -12.16 6.99 9.57
C SER A 111 -10.96 6.99 8.60
N PRO A 112 -9.89 6.21 8.84
CA PRO A 112 -8.83 6.00 7.85
C PRO A 112 -9.38 5.61 6.47
N PHE A 113 -10.52 4.91 6.44
CA PHE A 113 -11.22 4.53 5.21
C PHE A 113 -11.99 5.67 4.55
N ASP A 114 -12.46 6.67 5.30
CA ASP A 114 -13.06 7.88 4.69
C ASP A 114 -11.98 8.71 4.00
N CYS A 115 -10.82 8.88 4.65
CA CYS A 115 -9.65 9.53 4.05
C CYS A 115 -9.16 8.77 2.81
N LEU A 116 -9.09 7.43 2.91
CA LEU A 116 -8.73 6.59 1.78
C LEU A 116 -9.71 6.76 0.62
N PHE A 117 -11.02 6.80 0.89
CA PHE A 117 -12.03 7.01 -0.13
C PHE A 117 -11.89 8.37 -0.82
N GLU A 118 -11.62 9.45 -0.06
CA GLU A 118 -11.37 10.78 -0.63
C GLU A 118 -10.19 10.76 -1.60
N VAL A 119 -9.08 10.13 -1.19
CA VAL A 119 -7.89 10.01 -2.05
C VAL A 119 -8.17 9.20 -3.31
N LEU A 120 -8.83 8.04 -3.18
CA LEU A 120 -9.14 7.18 -4.33
C LEU A 120 -10.18 7.80 -5.28
N SER A 121 -10.98 8.76 -4.79
CA SER A 121 -11.95 9.52 -5.58
C SER A 121 -11.33 10.69 -6.33
N ASP A 122 -10.06 11.00 -6.10
CA ASP A 122 -9.35 12.07 -6.79
C ASP A 122 -9.25 11.77 -8.30
N GLN A 123 -9.37 12.83 -9.10
CA GLN A 123 -9.42 12.76 -10.56
C GLN A 123 -8.03 12.95 -11.20
N ASP A 124 -7.04 13.34 -10.41
CA ASP A 124 -5.65 13.40 -10.86
C ASP A 124 -5.17 12.05 -11.38
N TYR A 125 -4.43 12.09 -12.49
CA TYR A 125 -4.03 10.90 -13.24
C TYR A 125 -3.31 9.85 -12.37
N LEU A 126 -2.43 10.29 -11.47
CA LEU A 126 -1.71 9.40 -10.57
C LEU A 126 -2.65 8.69 -9.58
N PHE A 127 -3.57 9.44 -8.94
CA PHE A 127 -4.52 8.87 -7.99
C PHE A 127 -5.54 7.94 -8.68
N ARG A 128 -5.90 8.22 -9.93
CA ARG A 128 -6.69 7.28 -10.74
C ARG A 128 -5.95 5.96 -10.97
N GLN A 129 -4.66 5.98 -11.28
CA GLN A 129 -3.87 4.76 -11.39
C GLN A 129 -3.74 4.02 -10.06
N VAL A 130 -3.59 4.74 -8.94
CA VAL A 130 -3.58 4.13 -7.60
C VAL A 130 -4.91 3.44 -7.30
N ARG A 131 -6.04 4.05 -7.66
CA ARG A 131 -7.37 3.41 -7.54
C ARG A 131 -7.47 2.15 -8.40
N ASP A 132 -7.11 2.24 -9.68
CA ASP A 132 -7.20 1.09 -10.60
C ASP A 132 -6.31 -0.08 -10.14
N TYR A 133 -5.10 0.23 -9.64
CA TYR A 133 -4.23 -0.73 -8.97
C TYR A 133 -4.90 -1.33 -7.73
N THR A 134 -5.50 -0.50 -6.89
CA THR A 134 -6.15 -0.93 -5.64
C THR A 134 -7.30 -1.90 -5.91
N GLU A 135 -8.16 -1.59 -6.88
CA GLU A 135 -9.27 -2.47 -7.28
C GLU A 135 -8.75 -3.82 -7.78
N THR A 136 -7.75 -3.79 -8.67
CA THR A 136 -7.17 -5.00 -9.26
C THR A 136 -6.47 -5.86 -8.20
N ALA A 137 -5.66 -5.25 -7.34
CA ALA A 137 -4.93 -5.95 -6.29
C ALA A 137 -5.85 -6.54 -5.23
N VAL A 138 -6.95 -5.85 -4.89
CA VAL A 138 -7.96 -6.36 -3.96
C VAL A 138 -8.71 -7.54 -4.56
N ASP A 139 -9.12 -7.48 -5.83
CA ASP A 139 -9.82 -8.58 -6.50
C ASP A 139 -8.93 -9.83 -6.61
N ILE A 140 -7.68 -9.68 -7.05
CA ILE A 140 -6.72 -10.79 -7.11
C ILE A 140 -6.43 -11.32 -5.70
N GLY A 141 -6.00 -10.44 -4.80
CA GLY A 141 -5.55 -10.82 -3.45
C GLY A 141 -6.64 -11.50 -2.63
N SER A 142 -7.91 -11.07 -2.76
CA SER A 142 -9.03 -11.71 -2.03
C SER A 142 -9.25 -13.18 -2.41
N ASN A 143 -8.70 -13.64 -3.53
CA ASN A 143 -8.80 -15.02 -4.02
C ASN A 143 -7.50 -15.82 -3.83
N LEU A 144 -6.49 -15.27 -3.14
CA LEU A 144 -5.23 -15.93 -2.85
C LEU A 144 -5.14 -16.32 -1.37
N ASP A 145 -4.51 -17.46 -1.10
CA ASP A 145 -4.10 -17.84 0.26
C ASP A 145 -2.74 -17.20 0.55
N PHE A 146 -2.64 -16.41 1.61
CA PHE A 146 -1.38 -15.84 2.11
C PHE A 146 -1.45 -15.60 3.63
N ASP A 147 -0.28 -15.46 4.25
CA ASP A 147 -0.16 -15.29 5.69
C ASP A 147 0.04 -13.82 6.11
N VAL A 148 0.67 -13.02 5.25
CA VAL A 148 1.01 -11.61 5.51
C VAL A 148 0.94 -10.79 4.23
N ILE A 149 0.51 -9.54 4.35
CA ILE A 149 0.49 -8.54 3.28
C ILE A 149 1.73 -7.66 3.46
N HIS A 150 2.53 -7.49 2.41
CA HIS A 150 3.69 -6.61 2.42
C HIS A 150 3.52 -5.52 1.36
N ALA A 151 3.16 -4.33 1.79
CA ALA A 151 2.91 -3.19 0.91
C ALA A 151 4.12 -2.25 0.86
N HIS A 152 4.59 -1.93 -0.34
CA HIS A 152 5.74 -1.06 -0.57
C HIS A 152 5.32 0.33 -1.04
N ASP A 153 5.63 1.34 -0.24
CA ASP A 153 5.30 2.76 -0.40
C ASP A 153 3.80 3.10 -0.54
N TRP A 154 3.52 4.39 -0.44
CA TRP A 154 2.17 4.96 -0.39
C TRP A 154 1.24 4.53 -1.52
N LEU A 155 1.78 4.27 -2.72
CA LEU A 155 1.01 3.85 -3.89
C LEU A 155 0.27 2.52 -3.66
N THR A 156 0.78 1.67 -2.77
CA THR A 156 0.25 0.31 -2.53
C THR A 156 -0.49 0.18 -1.19
N TYR A 157 -0.34 1.15 -0.29
CA TYR A 157 -1.01 1.15 1.01
C TYR A 157 -2.54 1.05 0.93
N PRO A 158 -3.22 1.75 0.00
CA PRO A 158 -4.66 1.57 -0.23
C PRO A 158 -5.08 0.10 -0.40
N ALA A 159 -4.40 -0.64 -1.27
CA ALA A 159 -4.65 -2.06 -1.50
C ALA A 159 -4.39 -2.90 -0.24
N GLY A 160 -3.27 -2.63 0.43
CA GLY A 160 -2.90 -3.33 1.66
C GLY A 160 -3.92 -3.13 2.79
N MET A 161 -4.41 -1.91 2.98
CA MET A 161 -5.43 -1.58 4.00
C MET A 161 -6.74 -2.32 3.73
N VAL A 162 -7.22 -2.33 2.49
CA VAL A 162 -8.45 -3.01 2.11
C VAL A 162 -8.29 -4.53 2.24
N LEU A 163 -7.20 -5.11 1.75
CA LEU A 163 -6.92 -6.55 1.87
C LEU A 163 -6.80 -6.99 3.33
N LYS A 164 -6.14 -6.20 4.20
CA LYS A 164 -6.10 -6.48 5.64
C LYS A 164 -7.50 -6.52 6.23
N LYS A 165 -8.36 -5.56 5.86
CA LYS A 165 -9.74 -5.50 6.34
C LYS A 165 -10.56 -6.72 5.90
N LEU A 166 -10.42 -7.14 4.64
CA LEU A 166 -11.19 -8.25 4.06
C LEU A 166 -10.71 -9.63 4.52
N THR A 167 -9.39 -9.82 4.60
CA THR A 167 -8.78 -11.13 4.85
C THR A 167 -8.40 -11.36 6.31
N GLY A 168 -8.34 -10.30 7.12
CA GLY A 168 -7.86 -10.35 8.51
C GLY A 168 -6.37 -10.64 8.65
N ARG A 169 -5.61 -10.69 7.54
CA ARG A 169 -4.17 -10.95 7.54
C ARG A 169 -3.38 -9.70 7.95
N PRO A 170 -2.26 -9.85 8.68
CA PRO A 170 -1.43 -8.73 9.09
C PRO A 170 -0.86 -7.98 7.89
N LEU A 171 -0.80 -6.66 8.01
CA LEU A 171 -0.23 -5.72 7.05
C LEU A 171 1.12 -5.19 7.54
N VAL A 172 2.14 -5.32 6.71
CA VAL A 172 3.43 -4.67 6.85
C VAL A 172 3.54 -3.56 5.82
N ALA A 173 3.60 -2.31 6.27
CA ALA A 173 3.90 -1.15 5.44
C ALA A 173 5.41 -0.94 5.38
N HIS A 174 5.99 -1.00 4.19
CA HIS A 174 7.40 -0.70 3.95
C HIS A 174 7.53 0.68 3.30
N MET A 175 8.25 1.58 3.95
CA MET A 175 8.52 2.93 3.44
C MET A 175 9.96 3.01 2.90
N HIS A 176 10.10 3.29 1.61
CA HIS A 176 11.39 3.51 0.96
C HIS A 176 11.77 4.99 0.92
N ALA A 177 10.81 5.87 0.72
CA ALA A 177 10.97 7.31 0.82
C ALA A 177 9.65 7.95 1.22
N THR A 178 9.68 8.98 2.04
CA THR A 178 8.48 9.76 2.38
C THR A 178 8.25 10.88 1.39
N GLU A 179 7.07 11.49 1.40
CA GLU A 179 6.81 12.69 0.60
C GLU A 179 7.71 13.86 1.01
N PHE A 180 8.09 13.93 2.29
CA PHE A 180 9.07 14.91 2.76
C PHE A 180 10.44 14.73 2.11
N ASP A 181 10.83 13.49 1.81
CA ASP A 181 12.08 13.19 1.11
C ASP A 181 11.99 13.55 -0.38
N ARG A 182 10.87 13.18 -1.02
CA ARG A 182 10.70 13.33 -2.47
C ARG A 182 10.51 14.79 -2.90
N ALA A 183 9.73 15.56 -2.14
CA ALA A 183 9.35 16.90 -2.53
C ALA A 183 10.42 17.96 -2.27
N GLY A 184 11.42 17.67 -1.41
CA GLY A 184 12.42 18.65 -0.98
C GLY A 184 11.82 19.90 -0.32
N GLY A 185 10.59 19.79 0.21
CA GLY A 185 9.77 20.90 0.65
C GLY A 185 8.46 20.44 1.28
N ALA A 186 7.39 21.21 1.06
CA ALA A 186 6.09 20.99 1.68
C ALA A 186 5.40 19.68 1.29
N GLY A 187 5.66 19.18 0.07
CA GLY A 187 5.00 17.99 -0.49
C GLY A 187 3.53 18.17 -0.87
N ASP A 188 2.98 17.12 -1.49
CA ASP A 188 1.54 16.99 -1.71
C ASP A 188 0.85 16.45 -0.45
N GLY A 189 -0.04 17.26 0.13
CA GLY A 189 -0.82 16.90 1.33
C GLY A 189 -1.63 15.62 1.17
N ARG A 190 -2.06 15.28 -0.04
CA ARG A 190 -2.80 14.04 -0.32
C ARG A 190 -1.90 12.82 -0.17
N ILE A 191 -0.65 12.91 -0.62
CA ILE A 191 0.33 11.83 -0.48
C ILE A 191 0.71 11.66 0.99
N HIS A 192 0.94 12.76 1.72
CA HIS A 192 1.15 12.70 3.17
C HIS A 192 0.01 12.00 3.90
N ASN A 193 -1.24 12.23 3.49
CA ASN A 193 -2.39 11.56 4.09
C ASN A 193 -2.36 10.06 3.83
N VAL A 194 -2.07 9.60 2.60
CA VAL A 194 -1.96 8.16 2.29
C VAL A 194 -0.82 7.50 3.07
N GLU A 195 0.34 8.14 3.12
CA GLU A 195 1.49 7.67 3.90
C GLU A 195 1.12 7.50 5.37
N TYR A 196 0.49 8.52 5.96
CA TYR A 196 0.05 8.49 7.35
C TYR A 196 -0.96 7.38 7.62
N ILE A 197 -2.10 7.34 6.91
CA ILE A 197 -3.16 6.37 7.18
C ILE A 197 -2.70 4.93 6.91
N GLY A 198 -1.85 4.72 5.90
CA GLY A 198 -1.32 3.41 5.55
C GLY A 198 -0.35 2.88 6.61
N MET A 199 0.55 3.73 7.09
CA MET A 199 1.48 3.37 8.16
C MET A 199 0.75 3.17 9.51
N GLU A 200 -0.18 4.05 9.85
CA GLU A 200 -0.96 3.97 11.10
C GLU A 200 -1.87 2.73 11.15
N TYR A 201 -2.43 2.32 10.00
CA TYR A 201 -3.29 1.14 9.91
C TYR A 201 -2.51 -0.18 9.84
N ALA A 202 -1.21 -0.14 9.51
CA ALA A 202 -0.37 -1.34 9.42
C ALA A 202 -0.10 -1.95 10.80
N ASP A 203 0.09 -3.28 10.85
CA ASP A 203 0.52 -3.96 12.07
C ASP A 203 2.02 -3.76 12.31
N LYS A 204 2.78 -3.48 11.25
CA LYS A 204 4.19 -3.14 11.34
C LYS A 204 4.59 -2.16 10.25
N VAL A 205 5.39 -1.17 10.62
CA VAL A 205 6.07 -0.28 9.68
C VAL A 205 7.55 -0.65 9.61
N ILE A 206 8.09 -0.76 8.40
CA ILE A 206 9.51 -0.98 8.12
C ILE A 206 10.01 0.19 7.28
N ALA A 207 11.11 0.79 7.70
CA ALA A 207 11.81 1.82 6.93
C ALA A 207 13.10 1.25 6.35
N VAL A 208 13.47 1.67 5.15
CA VAL A 208 14.73 1.24 4.50
C VAL A 208 16.00 1.73 5.22
N SER A 209 15.88 2.73 6.08
CA SER A 209 17.01 3.31 6.80
C SER A 209 16.58 3.93 8.12
N ARG A 210 17.55 4.16 9.02
CA ARG A 210 17.33 4.95 10.25
C ARG A 210 16.92 6.39 9.95
N TYR A 211 17.40 6.94 8.84
CA TYR A 211 17.04 8.29 8.41
C TYR A 211 15.55 8.37 8.06
N THR A 212 15.06 7.45 7.22
CA THR A 212 13.62 7.35 6.88
C THR A 212 12.79 7.05 8.12
N ALA A 213 13.26 6.16 9.01
CA ALA A 213 12.58 5.87 10.27
C ALA A 213 12.43 7.13 11.15
N ASN A 214 13.49 7.94 11.26
CA ASN A 214 13.44 9.20 12.02
C ASN A 214 12.42 10.17 11.42
N ILE A 215 12.31 10.28 10.10
CA ILE A 215 11.28 11.11 9.47
C ILE A 215 9.88 10.61 9.79
N ILE A 216 9.66 9.29 9.70
CA ILE A 216 8.38 8.68 10.07
C ILE A 216 8.01 9.05 11.51
N THR A 217 8.92 8.88 12.45
CA THR A 217 8.68 9.19 13.87
C THR A 217 8.53 10.69 14.14
N GLU A 218 9.33 11.55 13.50
CA GLU A 218 9.33 13.00 13.79
C GLU A 218 8.22 13.76 13.06
N LYS A 219 7.88 13.35 11.83
CA LYS A 219 6.93 14.06 10.97
C LYS A 219 5.54 13.42 10.95
N TYR A 220 5.47 12.10 10.97
CA TYR A 220 4.20 11.36 10.98
C TYR A 220 3.81 10.90 12.39
N CYS A 221 4.70 10.96 13.38
CA CYS A 221 4.47 10.54 14.76
C CYS A 221 4.12 9.05 14.92
N ILE A 222 4.68 8.20 14.06
CA ILE A 222 4.47 6.74 14.07
C ILE A 222 5.72 6.04 14.64
N GLY A 223 5.50 5.08 15.55
CA GLY A 223 6.55 4.39 16.33
C GLY A 223 6.67 2.89 16.05
#